data_AF-A0A7C4P9W8-F1
#
_entry.id   AF-A0A7C4P9W8-F1
#
_cell.length_a   1.000
_cell.length_b   1.000
_cell.length_c   1.000
_cell.angle_alpha   90.00
_cell.angle_beta   90.00
_cell.angle_gamma   90.00
#
_symmetry.space_group_name_H-M   'P 1'
#
loop_
_entity.id
_entity.type
_entity.pdbx_description
1 polymer ?
#
loop_
_entity_poly.entity_id
_entity_poly.type
_entity_poly.pdbx_seq_one_letter_code
_entity_poly.pdbx_strand_id
1 'polypeptide(L)' 'MWERILDIVNYAFRFFLVIIGILILTDVVFPYYHDKTLKVIFGSILILLGVYRIIIYFFKKKRINNEKDNQEL' A
#
# COMPACT_ATOMS: atom_id res chain seq x y z
N MET A 1 8.39 -13.50 18.27
CA MET A 1 7.06 -13.80 17.72
C MET A 1 6.28 -12.52 17.40
N TRP A 2 6.26 -11.54 18.31
CA TRP A 2 5.64 -10.22 18.11
C TRP A 2 6.13 -9.44 16.88
N GLU A 3 7.42 -9.46 16.55
CA GLU A 3 7.94 -8.72 15.39
C GLU A 3 7.41 -9.22 14.04
N ARG A 4 7.23 -10.53 13.87
CA ARG A 4 6.68 -11.11 12.64
C ARG A 4 5.22 -10.71 12.42
N ILE A 5 4.45 -10.59 13.50
CA ILE A 5 3.05 -10.16 13.45
C ILE A 5 2.97 -8.70 13.02
N LEU A 6 3.84 -7.83 13.57
CA LEU A 6 3.91 -6.42 13.19
C LEU A 6 4.25 -6.25 11.70
N ASP A 7 5.16 -7.05 11.15
CA ASP A 7 5.49 -7.02 9.73
C ASP A 7 4.32 -7.43 8.83
N ILE A 8 3.59 -8.49 9.22
CA ILE A 8 2.41 -8.95 8.49
C ILE A 8 1.28 -7.91 8.56
N VAL A 9 1.03 -7.33 9.74
CA VAL A 9 0.03 -6.28 9.93
C VAL A 9 0.38 -5.04 9.12
N ASN A 10 1.65 -4.62 9.11
CA ASN A 10 2.10 -3.49 8.29
C ASN A 10 1.92 -3.75 6.79
N TYR A 11 2.19 -4.98 6.34
CA TYR A 11 1.98 -5.36 4.95
C TYR A 11 0.48 -5.37 4.59
N ALA A 12 -0.35 -5.97 5.45
CA ALA A 12 -1.80 -6.01 5.28
C ALA A 12 -2.40 -4.59 5.25
N PHE A 13 -1.96 -3.70 6.15
CA PHE A 13 -2.43 -2.32 6.21
C PHE A 13 -2.10 -1.54 4.92
N ARG A 14 -0.92 -1.78 4.33
CA ARG A 14 -0.55 -1.17 3.04
C ARG A 14 -1.45 -1.65 1.90
N PHE A 15 -1.79 -2.93 1.89
CA PHE A 15 -2.72 -3.49 0.91
C PHE A 15 -4.15 -2.94 1.11
N PHE A 16 -4.56 -2.79 2.37
CA PHE A 16 -5.85 -2.23 2.74
C PHE A 16 -6.04 -0.80 2.25
N LEU A 17 -5.00 0.04 2.29
CA LEU A 17 -5.04 1.41 1.75
C LEU A 17 -5.30 1.44 0.25
N VAL A 18 -4.71 0.51 -0.52
CA VAL A 18 -4.96 0.39 -1.97
C VAL A 18 -6.41 -0.01 -2.23
N ILE A 19 -6.91 -1.00 -1.49
CA ILE A 19 -8.31 -1.45 -1.59
C ILE A 19 -9.28 -0.31 -1.28
N ILE A 20 -9.03 0.46 -0.22
CA ILE A 20 -9.86 1.62 0.12
C ILE A 20 -9.87 2.65 -1.02
N GLY A 21 -8.71 2.93 -1.62
CA GLY A 21 -8.64 3.83 -2.77
C GLY A 21 -9.49 3.36 -3.95
N ILE A 22 -9.48 2.07 -4.26
CA ILE A 22 -10.32 1.46 -5.32
C ILE A 22 -11.81 1.53 -4.94
N LEU A 23 -12.16 1.27 -3.69
CA LEU A 23 -13.53 1.34 -3.18
C LEU A 23 -14.09 2.78 -3.23
N ILE A 24 -13.23 3.78 -3.04
CA ILE A 24 -13.60 5.18 -3.24
C ILE A 24 -13.91 5.45 -4.71
N LEU A 25 -13.08 4.95 -5.65
CA LEU A 25 -13.31 5.16 -7.09
C LEU A 25 -14.54 4.45 -7.65
N THR A 26 -14.98 3.35 -7.03
CA THR A 26 -16.11 2.53 -7.51
C THR A 26 -17.47 3.01 -6.99
N ASP A 27 -17.55 4.19 -6.39
CA ASP A 27 -18.76 4.77 -5.78
C ASP A 27 -19.39 3.94 -4.65
N VAL A 28 -18.78 2.82 -4.25
CA VAL A 28 -19.30 1.91 -3.21
C VAL A 28 -19.38 2.59 -1.84
N VAL A 29 -18.39 3.41 -1.49
CA VAL A 29 -18.27 4.01 -0.14
C VAL A 29 -18.96 5.38 -0.05
N PHE A 30 -18.98 6.14 -1.14
CA PHE A 30 -19.45 7.53 -1.16
C PHE A 30 -20.35 7.82 -2.37
N PRO A 31 -21.53 7.18 -2.48
CA PRO A 31 -22.39 7.32 -3.66
C PRO A 31 -22.98 8.73 -3.85
N TYR A 32 -23.09 9.53 -2.78
CA TYR A 32 -23.71 10.87 -2.80
C TYR A 32 -22.71 12.04 -2.79
N TYR A 33 -21.42 11.79 -3.04
CA TYR A 33 -20.45 12.88 -3.09
C TYR A 33 -20.69 13.75 -4.34
N HIS A 34 -21.04 15.02 -4.10
CA HIS A 34 -21.46 15.96 -5.15
C HIS A 34 -20.33 16.29 -6.12
N ASP A 35 -19.08 16.30 -5.64
CA ASP A 35 -17.91 16.68 -6.41
C ASP A 35 -17.12 15.44 -6.86
N LYS A 36 -17.46 14.93 -8.04
CA LYS A 36 -16.83 13.75 -8.65
C LYS A 36 -15.33 13.96 -8.87
N THR A 37 -14.91 15.20 -9.15
CA THR A 37 -13.51 15.54 -9.44
C THR A 37 -12.63 15.35 -8.21
N LEU A 38 -13.05 15.93 -7.08
CA LEU A 38 -12.30 15.80 -5.82
C LEU A 38 -12.21 14.35 -5.37
N LYS A 39 -13.27 13.57 -5.55
CA LYS A 39 -13.31 12.15 -5.22
C LYS A 39 -12.31 11.34 -6.04
N VAL A 40 -12.27 11.55 -7.37
CA VAL A 40 -11.35 10.85 -8.27
C VAL A 40 -9.90 11.21 -7.94
N ILE A 41 -9.61 12.50 -7.69
CA ILE A 41 -8.26 12.95 -7.30
C ILE A 41 -7.84 12.29 -5.99
N PHE A 42 -8.71 12.31 -4.98
CA PHE A 42 -8.39 11.75 -3.66
C PHE A 42 -8.19 10.23 -3.71
N GLY A 43 -9.08 9.52 -4.41
CA GLY A 43 -8.94 8.07 -4.63
C GLY A 43 -7.65 7.72 -5.38
N SER A 44 -7.32 8.49 -6.43
CA SER A 44 -6.10 8.27 -7.22
C SER A 44 -4.83 8.51 -6.40
N ILE A 45 -4.79 9.57 -5.57
CA ILE A 45 -3.66 9.86 -4.67
C ILE A 45 -3.49 8.74 -3.63
N LEU A 46 -4.59 8.25 -3.05
CA LEU A 46 -4.56 7.14 -2.10
C LEU A 46 -4.00 5.86 -2.72
N ILE A 47 -4.42 5.52 -3.94
CA ILE A 47 -3.89 4.37 -4.67
C ILE A 47 -2.41 4.56 -4.95
N LEU A 48 -1.99 5.73 -5.46
CA LEU A 48 -0.58 6.03 -5.71
C LEU A 48 0.27 5.88 -4.45
N LEU A 49 -0.20 6.40 -3.30
CA LEU A 49 0.49 6.30 -2.02
C LEU A 49 0.60 4.85 -1.54
N GLY A 50 -0.47 4.07 -1.68
CA GLY A 50 -0.48 2.65 -1.33
C GLY A 50 0.51 1.85 -2.18
N VAL A 51 0.46 2.04 -3.51
CA VAL A 51 1.37 1.39 -4.46
C VAL A 51 2.83 1.79 -4.21
N TYR A 52 3.12 3.07 -4.04
CA TYR A 52 4.46 3.57 -3.72
C TYR A 52 5.05 2.90 -2.47
N ARG A 53 4.25 2.76 -1.40
CA ARG A 53 4.70 2.08 -0.16
C ARG A 53 4.95 0.58 -0.37
N ILE A 54 4.15 -0.09 -1.21
CA ILE A 54 4.36 -1.50 -1.57
C ILE A 54 5.69 -1.64 -2.33
N ILE A 55 5.94 -0.76 -3.30
CA ILE A 55 7.17 -0.77 -4.09
C ILE A 55 8.40 -0.57 -3.19
N ILE A 56 8.40 0.43 -2.31
CA ILE A 56 9.51 0.66 -1.36
C ILE A 56 9.77 -0.55 -0.49
N TYR A 57 8.72 -1.20 0.01
CA TYR A 57 8.87 -2.40 0.81
C TYR A 57 9.52 -3.53 0.04
N PHE A 58 9.12 -3.71 -1.22
CA PHE A 58 9.70 -4.71 -2.10
C PHE A 58 11.19 -4.45 -2.36
N PHE A 59 11.56 -3.20 -2.65
CA PHE A 59 12.96 -2.79 -2.81
C PHE A 59 13.77 -2.96 -1.51
N LYS A 60 13.23 -2.58 -0.35
CA LYS A 60 13.89 -2.74 0.95
C LYS A 60 14.11 -4.22 1.26
N LYS A 61 13.11 -5.08 1.03
CA LYS A 61 13.22 -6.53 1.23
C LYS A 61 14.24 -7.16 0.27
N LYS A 62 14.24 -6.75 -1.00
CA LYS A 62 15.21 -7.22 -2.01
C LYS A 62 16.64 -6.83 -1.63
N ARG A 63 16.87 -5.60 -1.17
CA ARG A 63 18.18 -5.13 -0.73
C ARG A 63 18.72 -5.94 0.46
N ILE A 64 17.88 -6.20 1.46
CA ILE A 64 18.26 -7.00 2.64
C ILE A 64 18.62 -8.43 2.25
N ASN A 65 17.89 -9.04 1.31
CA ASN A 65 18.23 -10.39 0.84
C ASN A 65 19.57 -10.41 0.07
N ASN A 66 19.83 -9.42 -0.79
CA ASN A 66 21.11 -9.35 -1.53
C ASN A 66 22.32 -9.08 -0.63
N GLU A 67 22.16 -8.35 0.48
CA GLU A 67 23.24 -8.12 1.46
C GLU A 67 23.55 -9.40 2.26
N LYS A 68 22.56 -10.27 2.53
CA LYS A 68 22.79 -11.56 3.20
C LYS A 68 23.50 -12.57 2.31
N ASP A 69 23.14 -12.63 1.03
CA ASP A 69 23.75 -13.54 0.05
C ASP A 69 25.24 -13.25 -0.19
N ASN A 70 25.65 -11.97 -0.08
CA ASN A 70 27.06 -11.56 -0.20
C ASN A 70 27.89 -11.75 1.09
N GLN A 71 27.27 -12.04 2.23
CA GLN A 71 28.00 -12.34 3.48
C GLN A 71 28.24 -13.84 3.67
N GLU A 72 27.58 -14.69 2.88
CA GLU A 72 27.73 -16.15 2.90
C GLU A 72 28.69 -16.68 1.81
N LEU A 73 29.30 -15.78 1.01
CA LEU A 73 30.35 -16.04 0.02
C LEU A 73 31.69 -15.49 0.48
#